data_AF-A0A2B4SUE8-F1
#
_entry.id   AF-A0A2B4SUE8-F1
#
_cell.length_a   1.000
_cell.length_b   1.000
_cell.length_c   1.000
_cell.angle_alpha   90.00
_cell.angle_beta   90.00
_cell.angle_gamma   90.00
#
_symmetry.space_group_name_H-M   'P 1'
#
loop_
_entity.id
_entity.type
_entity.pdbx_description
1 polymer ?
#
loop_
_entity_poly.entity_id
_entity_poly.type
_entity_poly.pdbx_seq_one_letter_code
_entity_poly.pdbx_strand_id
1 'polypeptide(L)'
;MALKIALWLLVVLASLHSTSSLGSDRHLKEIVLGRCWDFQRQKVYAVNAKNCSQLWETFSKAFAYKDPCATNFSDYEPFFDEVGMDIVKMNKSLFWSGTYKEAHMYSDFDFRLTTLEDTMAGWMMNNLTWCGSQNKSSDGINYTSCPSCDDWPFWGLASKRFAEKANGIVRVLVNGSRSINGTPAAYSKKSFFGRLELPNLNKSKVIKLLILVVHNIGGPVLEVCGNGSIKEMENDAKKRGIQTTCHDNPAEIQHLLCADFPNSRECQFLASGARNATKSVSCGYWKLAAIVTISIAGILLLAAIIGLINVKTRKKKDPLFNYSHGIEE
;
A
#
# COMPACT_ATOMS: atom_id res chain seq x y z
N MET A 1 10.13 -34.22 42.63
CA MET A 1 11.15 -34.34 41.55
C MET A 1 10.55 -34.87 40.25
N ALA A 2 9.75 -35.95 40.30
CA ALA A 2 9.08 -36.55 39.13
C ALA A 2 8.19 -35.58 38.32
N LEU A 3 7.47 -34.67 38.99
CA LEU A 3 6.58 -33.70 38.31
C LEU A 3 7.35 -32.68 37.44
N LYS A 4 8.58 -32.31 37.83
CA LYS A 4 9.42 -31.37 37.06
C LYS A 4 10.04 -32.03 35.83
N ILE A 5 10.32 -33.33 35.89
CA ILE A 5 10.84 -34.13 34.76
C ILE A 5 9.74 -34.40 33.74
N ALA A 6 8.51 -34.68 34.18
CA ALA A 6 7.35 -34.83 33.31
C ALA A 6 7.01 -33.53 32.56
N LEU A 7 7.11 -32.37 33.22
CA LEU A 7 6.91 -31.07 32.59
C LEU A 7 7.99 -30.75 31.55
N TRP A 8 9.25 -31.13 31.82
CA TRP A 8 10.35 -31.00 30.87
C TRP A 8 10.19 -31.91 29.65
N LEU A 9 9.74 -33.15 29.82
CA LEU A 9 9.47 -34.08 28.73
C LEU A 9 8.29 -33.62 27.84
N LEU A 10 7.25 -33.02 28.42
CA LEU A 10 6.15 -32.42 27.65
C LEU A 10 6.59 -31.19 26.84
N VAL A 11 7.52 -30.37 27.38
CA VAL A 11 8.12 -29.24 26.65
C VAL A 11 9.03 -29.73 25.52
N VAL A 12 9.81 -30.80 25.73
CA VAL A 12 10.66 -31.40 24.68
C VAL A 12 9.83 -32.08 23.59
N LEU A 13 8.73 -32.76 23.92
CA LEU A 13 7.80 -33.32 22.94
C LEU A 13 7.02 -32.23 22.19
N ALA A 14 6.68 -31.12 22.84
CA ALA A 14 6.11 -29.94 22.18
C ALA A 14 7.14 -29.16 21.34
N SER A 15 8.44 -29.43 21.51
CA SER A 15 9.53 -28.86 20.69
C SER A 15 9.82 -29.69 19.43
N LEU A 16 9.21 -30.87 19.30
CA LEU A 16 9.02 -31.56 18.03
C LEU A 16 7.66 -31.18 17.42
N HIS A 17 7.36 -29.89 17.34
CA HIS A 17 6.49 -29.45 16.26
C HIS A 17 7.30 -29.71 14.98
N SER A 18 7.03 -30.86 14.36
CA SER A 18 7.18 -30.96 12.91
C SER A 18 6.55 -29.70 12.36
N THR A 19 7.34 -28.84 11.73
CA THR A 19 6.81 -27.75 10.93
C THR A 19 5.86 -28.43 9.96
N SER A 20 4.55 -28.34 10.22
CA SER A 20 3.54 -28.87 9.31
C SER A 20 3.63 -27.96 8.10
N SER A 21 4.53 -28.28 7.18
CA SER A 21 4.66 -27.52 5.97
C SER A 21 3.37 -27.75 5.21
N LEU A 22 2.61 -26.67 5.03
CA LEU A 22 1.37 -26.71 4.28
C LEU A 22 1.68 -27.32 2.91
N GLY A 23 0.81 -28.21 2.44
CA GLY A 23 0.88 -28.70 1.07
C GLY A 23 0.56 -27.60 0.07
N SER A 24 0.50 -27.99 -1.20
CA SER A 24 0.01 -27.10 -2.24
C SER A 24 -1.38 -26.58 -1.89
N ASP A 25 -1.68 -25.33 -2.26
CA ASP A 25 -2.99 -24.74 -2.03
C ASP A 25 -4.10 -25.60 -2.64
N ARG A 26 -5.22 -25.74 -1.92
CA ARG A 26 -6.41 -26.41 -2.47
C ARG A 26 -6.96 -25.58 -3.62
N HIS A 27 -7.46 -26.24 -4.66
CA HIS A 27 -7.96 -25.59 -5.88
C HIS A 27 -6.91 -24.72 -6.59
N LEU A 28 -5.63 -25.12 -6.54
CA LEU A 28 -4.52 -24.38 -7.11
C LEU A 28 -4.75 -24.02 -8.59
N LYS A 29 -5.21 -24.98 -9.40
CA LYS A 29 -5.52 -24.76 -10.82
C LYS A 29 -6.57 -23.68 -11.00
N GLU A 30 -7.67 -23.78 -10.27
CA GLU A 30 -8.79 -22.85 -10.37
C GLU A 30 -8.41 -21.44 -9.91
N ILE A 31 -7.62 -21.32 -8.85
CA ILE A 31 -7.10 -20.03 -8.35
C ILE A 31 -6.20 -19.39 -9.41
N VAL A 32 -5.24 -20.14 -9.96
CA VAL A 32 -4.31 -19.63 -10.97
C VAL A 32 -5.04 -19.22 -12.25
N LEU A 33 -6.00 -20.02 -12.71
CA LEU A 33 -6.83 -19.68 -13.87
C LEU A 33 -7.67 -18.42 -13.61
N GLY A 34 -8.33 -18.33 -12.45
CA GLY A 34 -9.13 -17.17 -12.07
C GLY A 34 -8.30 -15.89 -12.04
N ARG A 35 -7.11 -15.94 -11.42
CA ARG A 35 -6.18 -14.80 -11.35
C ARG A 35 -5.62 -14.42 -12.73
N CYS A 36 -5.35 -15.39 -13.60
CA CYS A 36 -4.94 -15.13 -14.97
C CYS A 36 -6.01 -14.33 -15.72
N TRP A 37 -7.27 -14.79 -15.70
CA TRP A 37 -8.38 -14.07 -16.36
C TRP A 37 -8.63 -12.70 -15.75
N ASP A 38 -8.56 -12.59 -14.43
CA ASP A 38 -8.73 -11.32 -13.73
C ASP A 38 -7.64 -10.31 -14.11
N PHE A 39 -6.38 -10.72 -14.18
CA PHE A 39 -5.28 -9.86 -14.61
C PHE A 39 -5.52 -9.31 -16.03
N GLN A 40 -5.90 -10.19 -16.97
CA GLN A 40 -6.15 -9.79 -18.36
C GLN A 40 -7.34 -8.83 -18.48
N ARG A 41 -8.40 -9.06 -17.69
CA ARG A 41 -9.56 -8.16 -17.61
C ARG A 41 -9.14 -6.76 -17.13
N GLN A 42 -8.28 -6.68 -16.12
CA GLN A 42 -7.84 -5.40 -15.55
C GLN A 42 -6.79 -4.67 -16.40
N LYS A 43 -5.96 -5.41 -17.15
CA LYS A 43 -4.82 -4.89 -17.91
C LYS A 43 -4.99 -5.03 -19.42
N VAL A 44 -6.23 -5.10 -19.91
CA VAL A 44 -6.58 -5.38 -21.33
C VAL A 44 -5.87 -4.48 -22.35
N TYR A 45 -5.57 -3.23 -22.00
CA TYR A 45 -4.87 -2.27 -22.88
C TYR A 45 -3.34 -2.26 -22.71
N ALA A 46 -2.81 -3.00 -21.73
CA ALA A 46 -1.40 -3.00 -21.36
C ALA A 46 -0.68 -4.31 -21.71
N VAL A 47 -1.41 -5.41 -21.93
CA VAL A 47 -0.84 -6.72 -22.26
C VAL A 47 -1.60 -7.41 -23.38
N ASN A 48 -0.89 -8.23 -24.15
CA ASN A 48 -1.52 -9.11 -25.12
C ASN A 48 -2.26 -10.24 -24.39
N ALA A 49 -3.42 -10.61 -24.92
CA ALA A 49 -4.15 -11.77 -24.42
C ALA A 49 -3.31 -13.05 -24.54
N LYS A 50 -3.34 -13.84 -23.47
CA LYS A 50 -2.69 -15.13 -23.24
C LYS A 50 -3.75 -16.19 -23.02
N ASN A 51 -3.41 -17.42 -23.39
CA ASN A 51 -4.25 -18.57 -23.11
C ASN A 51 -3.99 -19.03 -21.66
N CYS A 52 -4.89 -18.68 -20.74
CA CYS A 52 -4.73 -19.02 -19.32
C CYS A 52 -4.65 -20.53 -19.06
N SER A 53 -5.38 -21.35 -19.85
CA SER A 53 -5.29 -22.81 -19.75
C SER A 53 -3.91 -23.30 -20.16
N GLN A 54 -3.37 -22.78 -21.27
CA GLN A 54 -2.01 -23.12 -21.71
C GLN A 54 -0.97 -22.70 -20.68
N LEU A 55 -1.06 -21.47 -20.14
CA LEU A 55 -0.15 -20.99 -19.10
C LEU A 55 -0.16 -21.88 -17.86
N TRP A 56 -1.34 -22.34 -17.42
CA TRP A 56 -1.44 -23.31 -16.32
C TRP A 56 -0.75 -24.63 -16.66
N GLU A 57 -0.99 -25.19 -17.84
CA GLU A 57 -0.36 -26.46 -18.24
C GLU A 57 1.17 -26.33 -18.40
N THR A 58 1.66 -25.19 -18.87
CA THR A 58 3.10 -24.88 -18.94
C THR A 58 3.70 -24.73 -17.54
N PHE A 59 3.01 -24.04 -16.64
CA PHE A 59 3.42 -23.88 -15.23
C PHE A 59 3.42 -25.20 -14.47
N SER A 60 2.34 -26.00 -14.57
CA SER A 60 2.19 -27.24 -13.81
C SER A 60 3.29 -28.25 -14.17
N LYS A 61 3.67 -28.34 -15.45
CA LYS A 61 4.80 -29.18 -15.91
C LYS A 61 6.14 -28.84 -15.26
N ALA A 62 6.31 -27.63 -14.74
CA ALA A 62 7.54 -27.24 -14.06
C ALA A 62 7.75 -28.03 -12.76
N PHE A 63 6.69 -28.43 -12.06
CA PHE A 63 6.78 -29.03 -10.73
C PHE A 63 5.95 -30.32 -10.53
N ALA A 64 4.84 -30.49 -11.24
CA ALA A 64 3.98 -31.66 -11.10
C ALA A 64 4.74 -32.93 -11.47
N TYR A 65 4.49 -34.01 -10.73
CA TYR A 65 5.18 -35.31 -10.86
C TYR A 65 6.70 -35.28 -10.59
N LYS A 66 7.26 -34.16 -10.10
CA LYS A 66 8.69 -34.04 -9.77
C LYS A 66 8.94 -34.12 -8.28
N ASP A 67 10.21 -34.39 -7.94
CA ASP A 67 10.69 -34.13 -6.58
C ASP A 67 10.64 -32.62 -6.34
N PRO A 68 9.91 -32.15 -5.31
CA PRO A 68 9.75 -30.73 -5.03
C PRO A 68 11.06 -29.97 -4.81
N CYS A 69 12.12 -30.62 -4.31
CA CYS A 69 13.42 -29.97 -4.12
C CYS A 69 14.39 -30.16 -5.29
N ALA A 70 13.98 -30.84 -6.36
CA ALA A 70 14.79 -30.99 -7.58
C ALA A 70 14.45 -29.97 -8.68
N THR A 71 13.42 -29.13 -8.47
CA THR A 71 13.03 -28.12 -9.45
C THR A 71 14.07 -26.99 -9.55
N ASN A 72 14.29 -26.47 -10.75
CA ASN A 72 15.28 -25.43 -11.03
C ASN A 72 14.75 -24.38 -12.03
N PHE A 73 15.58 -23.40 -12.42
CA PHE A 73 15.14 -22.32 -13.32
C PHE A 73 14.68 -22.82 -14.69
N SER A 74 15.36 -23.81 -15.28
CA SER A 74 15.02 -24.33 -16.62
C SER A 74 13.64 -24.98 -16.66
N ASP A 75 13.17 -25.52 -15.54
CA ASP A 75 11.82 -26.08 -15.44
C ASP A 75 10.73 -25.00 -15.60
N TYR A 76 11.01 -23.76 -15.17
CA TYR A 76 10.06 -22.64 -15.22
C TYR A 76 10.29 -21.69 -16.40
N GLU A 77 11.42 -21.77 -17.11
CA GLU A 77 11.70 -20.93 -18.29
C GLU A 77 10.58 -20.92 -19.33
N PRO A 78 9.99 -22.07 -19.73
CA PRO A 78 8.88 -22.09 -20.68
C PRO A 78 7.68 -21.26 -20.23
N PHE A 79 7.35 -21.27 -18.94
CA PHE A 79 6.26 -20.45 -18.39
C PHE A 79 6.59 -18.96 -18.48
N PHE A 80 7.81 -18.56 -18.16
CA PHE A 80 8.22 -17.15 -18.22
C PHE A 80 8.32 -16.62 -19.65
N ASP A 81 8.75 -17.45 -20.60
CA ASP A 81 8.79 -17.10 -22.01
C ASP A 81 7.36 -16.95 -22.59
N GLU A 82 6.41 -17.75 -22.12
CA GLU A 82 5.01 -17.66 -22.53
C GLU A 82 4.27 -16.48 -21.87
N VAL A 83 4.40 -16.30 -20.56
CA VAL A 83 3.68 -15.25 -19.81
C VAL A 83 4.22 -13.85 -20.14
N GLY A 84 5.54 -13.71 -20.28
CA GLY A 84 6.21 -12.43 -20.50
C GLY A 84 6.23 -11.51 -19.27
N MET A 85 7.13 -10.52 -19.30
CA MET A 85 7.36 -9.56 -18.20
C MET A 85 7.33 -8.09 -18.68
N ASP A 86 6.71 -7.82 -19.83
CA ASP A 86 6.82 -6.53 -20.53
C ASP A 86 5.94 -5.42 -19.95
N ILE A 87 5.11 -5.71 -18.93
CA ILE A 87 4.25 -4.71 -18.30
C ILE A 87 5.04 -3.65 -17.50
N VAL A 88 6.32 -3.90 -17.19
CA VAL A 88 7.16 -3.00 -16.39
C VAL A 88 7.45 -1.70 -17.15
N LYS A 89 6.65 -0.67 -16.86
CA LYS A 89 6.79 0.67 -17.46
C LYS A 89 8.05 1.38 -16.98
N MET A 90 8.55 2.31 -17.80
CA MET A 90 9.69 3.14 -17.45
C MET A 90 9.46 3.93 -16.15
N ASN A 91 10.47 3.97 -15.29
CA ASN A 91 10.43 4.65 -13.99
C ASN A 91 9.41 4.09 -12.99
N LYS A 92 8.86 2.89 -13.20
CA LYS A 92 7.76 2.35 -12.38
C LYS A 92 8.12 1.13 -11.52
N SER A 93 9.23 0.44 -11.79
CA SER A 93 9.62 -0.75 -11.01
C SER A 93 9.87 -0.44 -9.54
N LEU A 94 9.26 -1.22 -8.66
CA LEU A 94 9.42 -1.22 -7.20
C LEU A 94 9.79 -2.62 -6.71
N PHE A 95 11.05 -2.77 -6.31
CA PHE A 95 11.55 -3.93 -5.57
C PHE A 95 11.30 -3.74 -4.08
N TRP A 96 11.33 -4.82 -3.31
CA TRP A 96 11.12 -4.74 -1.87
C TRP A 96 11.85 -5.87 -1.13
N SER A 97 12.24 -5.62 0.14
CA SER A 97 12.89 -6.61 1.00
C SER A 97 12.48 -6.40 2.46
N GLY A 98 11.71 -7.34 2.99
CA GLY A 98 11.16 -7.23 4.35
C GLY A 98 10.04 -6.19 4.50
N THR A 99 9.43 -5.77 3.39
CA THR A 99 8.45 -4.68 3.27
C THR A 99 7.30 -5.04 2.33
N TYR A 100 6.88 -6.32 2.32
CA TYR A 100 5.86 -6.83 1.40
C TYR A 100 4.58 -5.98 1.45
N LYS A 101 4.01 -5.78 2.64
CA LYS A 101 2.73 -5.07 2.80
C LYS A 101 2.87 -3.61 2.37
N GLU A 102 3.94 -2.95 2.78
CA GLU A 102 4.23 -1.55 2.49
C GLU A 102 4.44 -1.32 0.99
N ALA A 103 5.17 -2.23 0.32
CA ALA A 103 5.39 -2.16 -1.11
C ALA A 103 4.08 -2.29 -1.89
N HIS A 104 3.22 -3.25 -1.51
CA HIS A 104 1.93 -3.46 -2.18
C HIS A 104 0.97 -2.29 -1.93
N MET A 105 0.89 -1.77 -0.70
CA MET A 105 0.11 -0.56 -0.40
C MET A 105 0.61 0.67 -1.16
N TYR A 106 1.93 0.80 -1.37
CA TYR A 106 2.51 1.93 -2.07
C TYR A 106 2.39 1.82 -3.60
N SER A 107 2.50 0.59 -4.13
CA SER A 107 2.34 0.28 -5.56
C SER A 107 0.91 0.48 -6.07
N ASP A 108 -0.08 0.21 -5.21
CA ASP A 108 -1.50 0.34 -5.49
C ASP A 108 -1.94 -0.46 -6.73
N PHE A 109 -1.60 -1.76 -6.75
CA PHE A 109 -1.94 -2.69 -7.84
C PHE A 109 -1.48 -2.19 -9.23
N ASP A 110 -0.22 -1.74 -9.32
CA ASP A 110 0.37 -1.11 -10.50
C ASP A 110 -0.24 0.24 -10.94
N PHE A 111 -1.12 0.84 -10.13
CA PHE A 111 -1.59 2.20 -10.40
C PHE A 111 -0.47 3.24 -10.22
N ARG A 112 0.36 3.10 -9.17
CA ARG A 112 1.46 4.03 -8.87
C ARG A 112 2.81 3.52 -9.34
N LEU A 113 3.14 2.29 -8.97
CA LEU A 113 4.41 1.61 -9.24
C LEU A 113 4.14 0.12 -9.46
N THR A 114 5.02 -0.58 -10.17
CA THR A 114 4.87 -2.01 -10.48
C THR A 114 5.81 -2.80 -9.58
N THR A 115 5.29 -3.67 -8.70
CA THR A 115 6.10 -4.72 -8.05
C THR A 115 6.21 -5.97 -8.93
N LEU A 116 6.96 -6.98 -8.48
CA LEU A 116 6.96 -8.28 -9.14
C LEU A 116 5.56 -8.89 -9.14
N GLU A 117 4.85 -8.76 -8.02
CA GLU A 117 3.51 -9.30 -7.80
C GLU A 117 2.43 -8.59 -8.65
N ASP A 118 2.71 -7.39 -9.14
CA ASP A 118 1.85 -6.69 -10.10
C ASP A 118 2.08 -7.11 -11.56
N THR A 119 3.07 -7.97 -11.84
CA THR A 119 3.23 -8.60 -13.16
C THR A 119 2.28 -9.77 -13.32
N MET A 120 2.02 -10.22 -14.55
CA MET A 120 1.09 -11.35 -14.77
C MET A 120 1.54 -12.62 -14.03
N ALA A 121 2.84 -12.95 -14.11
CA ALA A 121 3.42 -14.10 -13.41
C ALA A 121 3.29 -13.96 -11.89
N GLY A 122 3.62 -12.79 -11.35
CA GLY A 122 3.48 -12.49 -9.93
C GLY A 122 2.03 -12.55 -9.48
N TRP A 123 1.12 -11.87 -10.17
CA TRP A 123 -0.31 -11.81 -9.87
C TRP A 123 -0.96 -13.19 -9.77
N MET A 124 -0.63 -14.07 -10.72
CA MET A 124 -1.13 -15.45 -10.74
C MET A 124 -0.66 -16.23 -9.50
N MET A 125 0.62 -16.10 -9.13
CA MET A 125 1.26 -16.99 -8.15
C MET A 125 1.44 -16.39 -6.75
N ASN A 126 1.14 -15.10 -6.57
CA ASN A 126 1.38 -14.38 -5.33
C ASN A 126 0.68 -15.04 -4.14
N ASN A 127 1.42 -15.27 -3.06
CA ASN A 127 0.93 -15.90 -1.83
C ASN A 127 0.32 -17.31 -2.03
N LEU A 128 0.74 -18.04 -3.08
CA LEU A 128 0.43 -19.46 -3.25
C LEU A 128 1.63 -20.33 -2.86
N THR A 129 1.33 -21.54 -2.42
CA THR A 129 2.26 -22.64 -2.16
C THR A 129 1.94 -23.76 -3.13
N TRP A 130 2.98 -24.34 -3.74
CA TRP A 130 2.83 -25.48 -4.63
C TRP A 130 4.07 -26.36 -4.62
N CYS A 131 3.88 -27.65 -4.82
CA CYS A 131 4.95 -28.62 -4.93
C CYS A 131 4.46 -29.92 -5.58
N GLY A 132 5.39 -30.62 -6.23
CA GLY A 132 5.11 -31.89 -6.89
C GLY A 132 5.07 -33.07 -5.94
N SER A 133 4.58 -34.20 -6.46
CA SER A 133 4.89 -35.51 -5.90
C SER A 133 5.15 -36.51 -7.00
N GLN A 134 6.23 -37.28 -6.87
CA GLN A 134 6.50 -38.39 -7.79
C GLN A 134 5.46 -39.52 -7.70
N ASN A 135 4.81 -39.72 -6.54
CA ASN A 135 4.11 -40.98 -6.23
C ASN A 135 2.76 -40.85 -5.50
N LYS A 136 2.13 -39.65 -5.41
CA LYS A 136 1.03 -39.43 -4.45
C LYS A 136 -0.31 -38.92 -4.99
N SER A 137 -0.42 -38.44 -6.23
CA SER A 137 -1.68 -37.86 -6.71
C SER A 137 -1.87 -38.03 -8.23
N SER A 138 -3.14 -38.02 -8.65
CA SER A 138 -3.54 -38.16 -10.06
C SER A 138 -3.08 -37.00 -10.93
N ASP A 139 -2.93 -35.80 -10.36
CA ASP A 139 -2.46 -34.57 -11.02
C ASP A 139 -0.97 -34.28 -10.77
N GLY A 140 -0.27 -35.13 -10.01
CA GLY A 140 1.14 -34.98 -9.70
C GLY A 140 1.46 -33.87 -8.68
N ILE A 141 0.44 -33.28 -8.04
CA ILE A 141 0.56 -32.19 -7.05
C ILE A 141 0.41 -32.74 -5.62
N ASN A 142 1.29 -32.32 -4.72
CA ASN A 142 1.22 -32.71 -3.31
C ASN A 142 0.44 -31.67 -2.48
N TYR A 143 -0.80 -31.98 -2.16
CA TYR A 143 -1.66 -31.13 -1.31
C TYR A 143 -1.52 -31.40 0.20
N THR A 144 -0.69 -32.37 0.60
CA THR A 144 -0.53 -32.74 2.01
C THR A 144 0.61 -31.98 2.66
N SER A 145 1.77 -31.89 2.00
CA SER A 145 2.95 -31.21 2.55
C SER A 145 3.96 -30.88 1.46
N CYS A 146 4.46 -29.63 1.46
CA CYS A 146 5.57 -29.20 0.62
C CYS A 146 6.85 -29.06 1.45
N PRO A 147 7.97 -29.71 1.11
CA PRO A 147 9.18 -29.58 1.91
C PRO A 147 9.73 -28.15 1.86
N SER A 148 10.44 -27.76 2.93
CA SER A 148 11.27 -26.56 2.90
C SER A 148 12.53 -26.87 2.10
N CYS A 149 12.60 -26.41 0.86
CA CYS A 149 13.80 -26.51 0.03
C CYS A 149 14.67 -25.25 0.18
N ASP A 150 15.98 -25.37 -0.06
CA ASP A 150 16.91 -24.24 0.07
C ASP A 150 16.71 -23.17 -1.01
N ASP A 151 16.17 -23.56 -2.17
CA ASP A 151 15.91 -22.67 -3.30
C ASP A 151 14.42 -22.60 -3.67
N TRP A 152 14.05 -21.46 -4.26
CA TRP A 152 12.70 -21.12 -4.70
C TRP A 152 12.75 -20.77 -6.19
N PRO A 153 12.85 -21.76 -7.09
CA PRO A 153 13.23 -21.54 -8.48
C PRO A 153 12.27 -20.63 -9.24
N PHE A 154 10.95 -20.76 -9.02
CA PHE A 154 9.97 -19.86 -9.62
C PHE A 154 10.23 -18.40 -9.25
N TRP A 155 10.28 -18.07 -7.95
CA TRP A 155 10.48 -16.70 -7.49
C TRP A 155 11.88 -16.19 -7.86
N GLY A 156 12.89 -17.05 -7.86
CA GLY A 156 14.23 -16.69 -8.30
C GLY A 156 14.28 -16.26 -9.77
N LEU A 157 13.65 -17.04 -10.65
CA LEU A 157 13.55 -16.69 -12.07
C LEU A 157 12.64 -15.46 -12.29
N ALA A 158 11.53 -15.36 -11.56
CA ALA A 158 10.62 -14.21 -11.60
C ALA A 158 11.36 -12.90 -11.25
N SER A 159 12.07 -12.89 -10.12
CA SER A 159 12.92 -11.80 -9.64
C SER A 159 13.97 -11.41 -10.69
N LYS A 160 14.67 -12.38 -11.27
CA LYS A 160 15.66 -12.14 -12.32
C LYS A 160 15.02 -11.47 -13.54
N ARG A 161 13.95 -12.03 -14.10
CA ARG A 161 13.29 -11.52 -15.32
C ARG A 161 12.67 -10.13 -15.07
N PHE A 162 12.14 -9.87 -13.89
CA PHE A 162 11.63 -8.55 -13.51
C PHE A 162 12.76 -7.50 -13.46
N ALA A 163 13.92 -7.85 -12.90
CA ALA A 163 15.10 -6.97 -12.89
C ALA A 163 15.66 -6.68 -14.28
N GLU A 164 15.64 -7.65 -15.19
CA GLU A 164 16.07 -7.46 -16.59
C GLU A 164 15.17 -6.47 -17.36
N LYS A 165 13.88 -6.38 -16.98
CA LYS A 165 12.88 -5.48 -17.59
C LYS A 165 12.81 -4.11 -16.93
N ALA A 166 13.27 -3.99 -15.68
CA ALA A 166 13.33 -2.71 -14.97
C ALA A 166 14.19 -1.67 -15.72
N ASN A 167 13.69 -0.44 -15.83
CA ASN A 167 14.34 0.62 -16.58
C ASN A 167 13.96 2.03 -16.06
N GLY A 168 14.83 3.00 -16.33
CA GLY A 168 14.71 4.37 -15.80
C GLY A 168 15.10 4.45 -14.32
N ILE A 169 14.26 5.10 -13.51
CA ILE A 169 14.36 5.15 -12.06
C ILE A 169 13.80 3.85 -11.48
N VAL A 170 14.69 3.04 -10.92
CA VAL A 170 14.35 1.79 -10.23
C VAL A 170 14.24 2.08 -8.74
N ARG A 171 13.22 1.56 -8.05
CA ARG A 171 13.04 1.74 -6.60
C ARG A 171 13.25 0.44 -5.85
N VAL A 172 13.80 0.49 -4.65
CA VAL A 172 13.76 -0.60 -3.68
C VAL A 172 13.28 -0.09 -2.33
N LEU A 173 12.27 -0.73 -1.77
CA LEU A 173 11.72 -0.44 -0.44
C LEU A 173 12.27 -1.44 0.58
N VAL A 174 12.91 -0.97 1.65
CA VAL A 174 13.53 -1.82 2.67
C VAL A 174 13.15 -1.39 4.07
N ASN A 175 13.15 -2.35 5.01
CA ASN A 175 12.76 -2.10 6.40
C ASN A 175 13.99 -1.82 7.28
N GLY A 176 14.19 -0.56 7.65
CA GLY A 176 15.26 -0.11 8.56
C GLY A 176 15.03 -0.45 10.04
N SER A 177 13.86 -0.99 10.39
CA SER A 177 13.55 -1.55 11.72
C SER A 177 13.77 -3.07 11.80
N ARG A 178 14.19 -3.72 10.70
CA ARG A 178 14.33 -5.18 10.64
C ARG A 178 15.61 -5.65 11.34
N SER A 179 15.44 -6.61 12.26
CA SER A 179 16.52 -7.35 12.91
C SER A 179 16.38 -8.84 12.65
N ILE A 180 17.49 -9.53 12.33
CA ILE A 180 17.56 -10.97 12.19
C ILE A 180 18.58 -11.47 13.21
N ASN A 181 18.13 -12.29 14.17
CA ASN A 181 18.96 -12.83 15.25
C ASN A 181 19.73 -11.74 16.04
N GLY A 182 19.10 -10.58 16.27
CA GLY A 182 19.69 -9.45 16.99
C GLY A 182 20.53 -8.51 16.12
N THR A 183 20.79 -8.85 14.86
CA THR A 183 21.58 -8.02 13.94
C THR A 183 20.66 -7.24 12.98
N PRO A 184 20.81 -5.92 12.87
CA PRO A 184 20.11 -5.15 11.85
C PRO A 184 20.39 -5.68 10.43
N ALA A 185 19.34 -5.86 9.63
CA ALA A 185 19.44 -6.54 8.35
C ALA A 185 18.38 -6.06 7.34
N ALA A 186 18.38 -4.76 7.04
CA ALA A 186 17.51 -4.17 6.02
C ALA A 186 17.86 -4.67 4.60
N TYR A 187 19.15 -4.91 4.34
CA TYR A 187 19.66 -5.52 3.11
C TYR A 187 20.50 -6.77 3.41
N SER A 188 20.49 -7.73 2.46
CA SER A 188 21.34 -8.90 2.50
C SER A 188 21.70 -9.34 1.08
N LYS A 189 22.97 -9.64 0.83
CA LYS A 189 23.44 -10.24 -0.43
C LYS A 189 22.82 -11.60 -0.73
N LYS A 190 22.26 -12.26 0.28
CA LYS A 190 21.59 -13.56 0.15
C LYS A 190 20.09 -13.44 -0.15
N SER A 191 19.49 -12.25 -0.05
CA SER A 191 18.08 -12.05 -0.42
C SER A 191 17.88 -12.14 -1.93
N PHE A 192 16.62 -12.27 -2.40
CA PHE A 192 16.32 -12.15 -3.83
C PHE A 192 16.86 -10.85 -4.41
N PHE A 193 16.65 -9.73 -3.72
CA PHE A 193 17.17 -8.44 -4.18
C PHE A 193 18.69 -8.43 -4.33
N GLY A 194 19.43 -8.88 -3.31
CA GLY A 194 20.90 -8.89 -3.35
C GLY A 194 21.48 -9.92 -4.32
N ARG A 195 20.91 -11.13 -4.38
CA ARG A 195 21.45 -12.26 -5.15
C ARG A 195 21.04 -12.24 -6.62
N LEU A 196 19.82 -11.79 -6.93
CA LEU A 196 19.19 -11.98 -8.24
C LEU A 196 18.73 -10.66 -8.86
N GLU A 197 18.13 -9.75 -8.12
CA GLU A 197 17.51 -8.57 -8.74
C GLU A 197 18.54 -7.48 -9.01
N LEU A 198 19.22 -7.01 -7.97
CA LEU A 198 20.27 -5.99 -8.10
C LEU A 198 21.30 -6.42 -9.14
N PRO A 199 21.88 -7.64 -9.13
CA PRO A 199 22.85 -8.07 -10.14
C PRO A 199 22.35 -8.12 -11.58
N ASN A 200 21.04 -8.24 -11.81
CA ASN A 200 20.45 -8.35 -13.16
C ASN A 200 19.81 -7.04 -13.67
N LEU A 201 19.83 -5.95 -12.89
CA LEU A 201 19.45 -4.63 -13.39
C LEU A 201 20.33 -4.21 -14.58
N ASN A 202 19.72 -3.87 -15.71
CA ASN A 202 20.48 -3.47 -16.89
C ASN A 202 21.04 -2.04 -16.76
N LYS A 203 22.34 -1.91 -16.50
CA LYS A 203 23.04 -0.62 -16.33
C LYS A 203 22.89 0.35 -17.50
N SER A 204 22.63 -0.13 -18.73
CA SER A 204 22.38 0.76 -19.88
C SER A 204 20.99 1.37 -19.89
N LYS A 205 20.02 0.77 -19.18
CA LYS A 205 18.62 1.20 -19.11
C LYS A 205 18.25 1.84 -17.77
N VAL A 206 19.03 1.60 -16.73
CA VAL A 206 18.81 2.13 -15.39
C VAL A 206 19.53 3.47 -15.23
N ILE A 207 18.77 4.51 -14.91
CA ILE A 207 19.28 5.86 -14.63
C ILE A 207 19.82 5.92 -13.20
N LYS A 208 19.05 5.42 -12.23
CA LYS A 208 19.43 5.36 -10.82
C LYS A 208 18.61 4.33 -10.05
N LEU A 209 19.18 3.84 -8.96
CA LEU A 209 18.49 3.10 -7.91
C LEU A 209 18.08 4.07 -6.79
N LEU A 210 16.78 4.19 -6.57
CA LEU A 210 16.17 4.95 -5.48
C LEU A 210 15.87 4.00 -4.31
N ILE A 211 16.63 4.12 -3.24
CA ILE A 211 16.51 3.33 -2.02
C ILE A 211 15.56 4.07 -1.07
N LEU A 212 14.48 3.41 -0.68
CA LEU A 212 13.48 3.93 0.24
C LEU A 212 13.58 3.10 1.53
N VAL A 213 14.10 3.69 2.59
CA VAL A 213 14.24 3.03 3.89
C VAL A 213 13.05 3.44 4.75
N VAL A 214 12.22 2.48 5.14
CA VAL A 214 11.07 2.74 6.03
C VAL A 214 11.30 2.09 7.38
N HIS A 215 10.77 2.74 8.41
CA HIS A 215 10.79 2.26 9.78
C HIS A 215 9.37 1.97 10.23
N ASN A 216 9.21 0.93 11.07
CA ASN A 216 7.93 0.63 11.70
C ASN A 216 7.52 1.82 12.59
N ILE A 217 6.25 2.23 12.53
CA ILE A 217 5.75 3.30 13.40
C ILE A 217 5.85 2.86 14.87
N GLY A 218 6.47 3.70 15.70
CA GLY A 218 6.78 3.38 17.11
C GLY A 218 7.83 2.27 17.30
N GLY A 219 8.41 1.75 16.21
CA GLY A 219 9.45 0.72 16.24
C GLY A 219 10.87 1.29 16.35
N PRO A 220 11.88 0.42 16.52
CA PRO A 220 13.26 0.85 16.60
C PRO A 220 13.76 1.35 15.24
N VAL A 221 14.62 2.37 15.26
CA VAL A 221 15.39 2.83 14.09
C VAL A 221 16.75 2.14 14.15
N LEU A 222 16.91 1.05 13.39
CA LEU A 222 18.14 0.24 13.44
C LEU A 222 19.12 0.61 12.33
N GLU A 223 18.64 0.83 11.11
CA GLU A 223 19.46 1.22 9.96
C GLU A 223 18.79 2.33 9.15
N VAL A 224 19.59 3.34 8.83
CA VAL A 224 19.19 4.49 8.01
C VAL A 224 20.06 4.58 6.76
N CYS A 225 19.75 5.50 5.85
CA CYS A 225 20.59 5.79 4.70
C CYS A 225 22.06 6.02 5.06
N GLY A 226 22.95 5.41 4.28
CA GLY A 226 24.39 5.49 4.51
C GLY A 226 24.93 4.69 5.71
N ASN A 227 24.11 3.90 6.41
CA ASN A 227 24.52 3.08 7.54
C ASN A 227 24.39 1.57 7.26
N GLY A 228 25.22 0.75 7.91
CA GLY A 228 25.09 -0.72 7.92
C GLY A 228 24.92 -1.38 6.54
N SER A 229 23.96 -2.30 6.45
CA SER A 229 23.59 -3.02 5.25
C SER A 229 22.99 -2.12 4.16
N ILE A 230 22.37 -0.98 4.52
CA ILE A 230 21.94 0.02 3.54
C ILE A 230 23.14 0.62 2.81
N LYS A 231 24.23 0.90 3.55
CA LYS A 231 25.48 1.36 2.93
C LYS A 231 26.09 0.29 2.04
N GLU A 232 26.01 -0.97 2.45
CA GLU A 232 26.47 -2.09 1.63
C GLU A 232 25.69 -2.18 0.31
N MET A 233 24.37 -2.06 0.34
CA MET A 233 23.53 -2.00 -0.86
C MET A 233 23.89 -0.85 -1.79
N GLU A 234 24.11 0.36 -1.26
CA GLU A 234 24.59 1.50 -2.05
C GLU A 234 25.91 1.18 -2.75
N ASN A 235 26.85 0.56 -2.03
CA ASN A 235 28.17 0.22 -2.55
C ASN A 235 28.10 -0.87 -3.62
N ASP A 236 27.25 -1.88 -3.42
CA ASP A 236 27.04 -2.96 -4.41
C ASP A 236 26.41 -2.41 -5.70
N ALA A 237 25.44 -1.49 -5.60
CA ALA A 237 24.89 -0.80 -6.77
C ALA A 237 25.94 0.05 -7.49
N LYS A 238 26.75 0.82 -6.74
CA LYS A 238 27.84 1.65 -7.30
C LYS A 238 28.91 0.83 -8.01
N LYS A 239 29.30 -0.33 -7.46
CA LYS A 239 30.23 -1.27 -8.11
C LYS A 239 29.74 -1.75 -9.47
N ARG A 240 28.42 -1.78 -9.67
CA ARG A 240 27.79 -2.11 -10.96
C ARG A 240 27.60 -0.89 -11.87
N GLY A 241 28.12 0.27 -11.49
CA GLY A 241 28.00 1.51 -12.25
C GLY A 241 26.59 2.11 -12.21
N ILE A 242 25.78 1.76 -11.20
CA ILE A 242 24.43 2.32 -10.99
C ILE A 242 24.51 3.42 -9.94
N GLN A 243 24.03 4.61 -10.28
CA GLN A 243 23.91 5.71 -9.33
C GLN A 243 22.83 5.41 -8.29
N THR A 244 23.03 5.88 -7.06
CA THR A 244 22.07 5.65 -5.96
C THR A 244 21.58 6.97 -5.36
N THR A 245 20.33 6.99 -4.94
CA THR A 245 19.76 8.00 -4.04
C THR A 245 19.06 7.26 -2.91
N CYS A 246 19.14 7.75 -1.67
CA CYS A 246 18.53 7.09 -0.52
C CYS A 246 17.68 8.10 0.27
N HIS A 247 16.49 7.69 0.69
CA HIS A 247 15.60 8.47 1.54
C HIS A 247 15.09 7.63 2.72
N ASP A 248 15.30 8.16 3.93
CA ASP A 248 14.69 7.63 5.15
C ASP A 248 13.28 8.18 5.31
N ASN A 249 12.33 7.30 5.60
CA ASN A 249 10.91 7.58 5.86
C ASN A 249 10.29 8.57 4.86
N PRO A 250 10.21 8.25 3.55
CA PRO A 250 9.54 9.11 2.58
C PRO A 250 8.11 9.42 3.02
N ALA A 251 7.73 10.70 2.99
CA ALA A 251 6.46 11.17 3.54
C ALA A 251 5.25 10.44 2.94
N GLU A 252 5.29 10.16 1.64
CA GLU A 252 4.22 9.46 0.94
C GLU A 252 4.00 8.02 1.40
N ILE A 253 5.06 7.33 1.88
CA ILE A 253 4.92 5.98 2.46
C ILE A 253 4.57 6.10 3.93
N GLN A 254 5.18 7.05 4.66
CA GLN A 254 4.86 7.29 6.06
C GLN A 254 3.37 7.61 6.26
N HIS A 255 2.77 8.37 5.37
CA HIS A 255 1.33 8.65 5.36
C HIS A 255 0.48 7.37 5.24
N LEU A 256 0.91 6.39 4.44
CA LEU A 256 0.23 5.09 4.34
C LEU A 256 0.35 4.31 5.65
N LEU A 257 1.55 4.23 6.24
CA LEU A 257 1.78 3.52 7.49
C LEU A 257 1.00 4.14 8.65
N CYS A 258 0.85 5.46 8.66
CA CYS A 258 0.11 6.17 9.69
C CYS A 258 -1.40 5.94 9.68
N ALA A 259 -1.97 5.36 8.62
CA ALA A 259 -3.37 4.98 8.60
C ALA A 259 -3.71 3.95 9.70
N ASP A 260 -2.77 3.04 10.00
CA ASP A 260 -2.92 2.04 11.06
C ASP A 260 -2.49 2.55 12.45
N PHE A 261 -1.76 3.66 12.50
CA PHE A 261 -1.16 4.21 13.72
C PHE A 261 -1.41 5.73 13.88
N PRO A 262 -2.66 6.22 13.76
CA PRO A 262 -2.94 7.66 13.64
C PRO A 262 -2.53 8.49 14.86
N ASN A 263 -2.47 7.88 16.04
CA ASN A 263 -2.15 8.56 17.29
C ASN A 263 -0.66 8.51 17.66
N SER A 264 0.16 7.77 16.92
CA SER A 264 1.60 7.67 17.16
C SER A 264 2.28 9.01 16.91
N ARG A 265 3.35 9.31 17.66
CA ARG A 265 4.05 10.61 17.61
C ARG A 265 4.51 10.95 16.20
N GLU A 266 4.98 9.97 15.45
CA GLU A 266 5.46 10.08 14.07
C GLU A 266 4.35 10.38 13.07
N CYS A 267 3.10 10.07 13.44
CA CYS A 267 1.88 10.18 12.63
C CYS A 267 1.00 11.36 13.02
N GLN A 268 1.36 12.07 14.09
CA GLN A 268 0.80 13.36 14.42
C GLN A 268 1.39 14.40 13.46
N PHE A 269 1.01 14.30 12.18
CA PHE A 269 1.34 15.27 11.15
C PHE A 269 1.00 16.63 11.70
N LEU A 270 2.05 17.41 11.94
CA LEU A 270 2.02 18.59 12.76
C LEU A 270 0.68 19.35 12.63
N ALA A 271 0.01 19.57 13.77
CA ALA A 271 -0.93 20.67 13.97
C ALA A 271 -0.28 22.07 13.74
N SER A 272 0.90 22.13 13.11
CA SER A 272 1.58 23.34 12.66
C SER A 272 0.91 24.02 11.46
N GLY A 273 0.03 23.32 10.73
CA GLY A 273 -0.92 23.98 9.83
C GLY A 273 -2.09 24.65 10.56
N ALA A 274 -2.41 24.18 11.77
CA ALA A 274 -3.53 24.70 12.57
C ALA A 274 -3.18 25.92 13.42
N ARG A 275 -1.93 26.42 13.37
CA ARG A 275 -1.56 27.66 14.08
C ARG A 275 -1.92 28.96 13.35
N ASN A 276 -2.48 28.87 12.14
CA ASN A 276 -3.13 30.00 11.46
C ASN A 276 -4.59 29.69 11.07
N ALA A 277 -5.23 28.70 11.71
CA ALA A 277 -6.68 28.78 11.84
C ALA A 277 -6.96 29.93 12.82
N THR A 278 -7.04 31.15 12.29
CA THR A 278 -7.73 32.26 12.96
C THR A 278 -8.93 31.67 13.67
N LYS A 279 -8.94 31.80 15.00
CA LYS A 279 -10.04 31.38 15.89
C LYS A 279 -11.32 31.38 15.08
N SER A 280 -11.95 30.22 14.91
CA SER A 280 -13.25 30.14 14.26
C SER A 280 -14.10 31.25 14.87
N VAL A 281 -14.43 32.27 14.08
CA VAL A 281 -15.31 33.34 14.52
C VAL A 281 -16.58 32.62 14.91
N SER A 282 -16.91 32.65 16.20
CA SER A 282 -18.10 32.01 16.75
C SER A 282 -19.30 32.42 15.90
N CYS A 283 -19.78 31.50 15.07
CA CYS A 283 -20.89 31.69 14.13
C CYS A 283 -22.25 31.66 14.87
N GLY A 284 -22.28 32.26 16.07
CA GLY A 284 -23.47 32.40 16.92
C GLY A 284 -23.88 33.84 17.16
N TYR A 285 -22.94 34.79 17.10
CA TYR A 285 -23.23 36.18 17.50
C TYR A 285 -24.14 36.90 16.50
N TRP A 286 -23.98 36.65 15.20
CA TRP A 286 -24.84 37.24 14.16
C TRP A 286 -26.27 36.71 14.19
N LYS A 287 -26.49 35.45 14.57
CA LYS A 287 -27.84 34.90 14.72
C LYS A 287 -28.58 35.57 15.89
N LEU A 288 -27.89 35.78 17.02
CA LEU A 288 -28.46 36.51 18.15
C LEU A 288 -28.71 37.99 17.81
N ALA A 289 -27.77 38.65 17.13
CA ALA A 289 -27.94 40.03 16.70
C ALA A 289 -29.10 40.20 15.69
N ALA A 290 -29.28 39.25 14.76
CA ALA A 290 -30.40 39.25 13.82
C ALA A 290 -31.74 39.07 14.54
N ILE A 291 -31.83 38.18 15.53
CA ILE A 291 -33.06 37.99 16.31
C ILE A 291 -33.40 39.24 17.12
N VAL A 292 -32.40 39.88 17.74
CA VAL A 292 -32.61 41.11 18.53
C VAL A 292 -33.04 42.26 17.63
N THR A 293 -32.41 42.44 16.46
CA THR A 293 -32.76 43.51 15.52
C THR A 293 -34.16 43.34 14.92
N ILE A 294 -34.54 42.12 14.54
CA ILE A 294 -35.90 41.82 14.05
C ILE A 294 -36.94 42.08 15.16
N SER A 295 -36.65 41.69 16.40
CA SER A 295 -37.54 41.92 17.54
C SER A 295 -37.75 43.42 17.81
N ILE A 296 -36.67 44.21 17.82
CA ILE A 296 -36.73 45.67 18.03
C ILE A 296 -37.48 46.34 16.87
N ALA A 297 -37.20 45.96 15.62
CA ALA A 297 -37.89 46.51 14.46
C ALA A 297 -39.40 46.21 14.49
N GLY A 298 -39.79 44.99 14.90
CA GLY A 298 -41.19 44.61 15.08
C GLY A 298 -41.90 45.43 16.16
N ILE A 299 -41.24 45.68 17.30
CA ILE A 299 -41.78 46.51 18.38
C ILE A 299 -41.96 47.97 17.92
N LEU A 300 -40.99 48.53 17.19
CA LEU A 300 -41.08 49.89 16.66
C LEU A 300 -42.19 50.03 15.62
N LEU A 301 -42.37 49.04 14.75
CA LEU A 301 -43.47 48.99 13.78
C LEU A 301 -44.84 48.94 14.47
N LEU A 302 -44.99 48.10 15.51
CA LEU A 302 -46.22 48.04 16.31
C LEU A 302 -46.51 49.38 17.00
N ALA A 303 -45.50 50.01 17.60
CA ALA A 303 -45.64 51.32 18.22
C ALA A 303 -46.06 52.41 17.22
N ALA A 304 -45.49 52.40 16.01
CA ALA A 304 -45.85 53.33 14.95
C ALA A 304 -47.29 53.10 14.45
N ILE A 305 -47.73 51.84 14.29
CA ILE A 305 -49.10 51.50 13.91
C ILE A 305 -50.09 51.96 14.99
N ILE A 306 -49.80 51.68 16.27
CA ILE A 306 -50.63 52.13 17.40
C ILE A 306 -50.68 53.67 17.45
N GLY A 307 -49.55 54.34 17.22
CA GLY A 307 -49.47 55.80 17.10
C GLY A 307 -50.35 56.34 15.97
N LEU A 308 -50.29 55.74 14.78
CA LEU A 308 -51.12 56.12 13.63
C LEU A 308 -52.61 55.87 13.88
N ILE A 309 -52.97 54.76 14.54
CA ILE A 309 -54.35 54.47 14.94
C ILE A 309 -54.83 55.54 15.94
N ASN A 310 -54.02 55.88 16.95
CA ASN A 310 -54.34 56.92 17.94
C ASN A 310 -54.45 58.33 17.33
N VAL A 311 -53.63 58.66 16.33
CA VAL A 311 -53.73 59.93 15.60
C VAL A 311 -54.98 59.95 14.71
N LYS A 312 -55.32 58.83 14.06
CA LYS A 312 -56.52 58.72 13.21
C LYS A 312 -57.82 58.74 14.03
N THR A 313 -57.83 58.16 15.24
CA THR A 313 -58.96 58.27 16.16
C THR A 313 -59.09 59.65 16.79
N ARG A 314 -57.99 60.39 17.02
CA ARG A 314 -58.03 61.82 17.40
C ARG A 314 -58.54 62.72 16.27
N LYS A 315 -58.10 62.52 15.02
CA LYS A 315 -58.58 63.30 13.86
C LYS A 315 -60.06 63.11 13.55
N LYS A 316 -60.68 62.01 14.01
CA LYS A 316 -62.12 61.77 13.85
C LYS A 316 -62.97 62.45 14.93
N LYS A 317 -62.35 63.10 15.93
CA LYS A 317 -63.02 63.59 17.14
C LYS A 317 -63.09 65.11 17.32
N ASP A 318 -62.67 65.95 16.36
CA ASP A 318 -62.89 67.40 16.47
C ASP A 318 -63.21 68.08 15.11
N PRO A 319 -64.02 69.16 15.13
CA PRO A 319 -65.05 69.46 14.15
C PRO A 319 -64.69 70.58 13.15
N LEU A 320 -65.58 70.74 12.16
CA LEU A 320 -65.65 71.73 11.07
C LEU A 320 -64.69 72.93 11.15
N PHE A 321 -63.86 73.02 10.11
CA PHE A 321 -63.26 74.25 9.58
C PHE A 321 -64.20 74.90 8.54
N ASN A 322 -63.89 76.16 8.19
CA ASN A 322 -64.17 76.89 6.94
C ASN A 322 -65.37 77.86 6.91
N TYR A 323 -65.30 79.06 6.33
CA TYR A 323 -64.21 79.85 5.71
C TYR A 323 -64.75 81.25 5.35
N SER A 324 -63.82 82.16 5.06
CA SER A 324 -63.83 83.09 3.91
C SER A 324 -64.02 84.60 4.15
N HIS A 325 -62.97 85.29 3.71
CA HIS A 325 -62.91 86.47 2.84
C HIS A 325 -63.56 87.80 3.25
N GLY A 326 -62.73 88.84 3.29
CA GLY A 326 -63.16 90.24 3.22
C GLY A 326 -63.33 90.74 1.77
N ILE A 327 -63.87 91.96 1.66
CA ILE A 327 -63.48 93.09 0.78
C ILE A 327 -64.51 94.24 0.94
N GLU A 328 -63.96 95.45 1.11
CA GLU A 328 -64.38 96.84 0.74
C GLU A 328 -65.79 97.44 0.95
N GLU A 329 -65.70 98.77 1.16
CA GLU A 329 -66.69 99.86 1.30
C GLU A 329 -67.39 100.07 2.65
#